data_AF-A0AAD5Y0C2-F1
#
_entry.id   AF-A0AAD5Y0C2-F1
#
_cell.length_a   1.000
_cell.length_b   1.000
_cell.length_c   1.000
_cell.angle_alpha   90.00
_cell.angle_beta   90.00
_cell.angle_gamma   90.00
#
_symmetry.space_group_name_H-M   'P 1'
#
loop_
_entity.id
_entity.type
_entity.pdbx_description
1 polymer ?
#
loop_
_entity_poly.entity_id
_entity_poly.type
_entity_poly.pdbx_seq_one_letter_code
_entity_poly.pdbx_strand_id
1 'polypeptide(L)'
;VAETNRAPMDLPEAESELVAGFMTEFSAIGFVYFFLAEYTNILTISTLFFIFFFGISMAIPIVFFMIWIRASLARLRFDQLLTLGWSHILPFTIAYILFLPPFLYVCSQ
;
A
#
# COMPACT_ATOMS: atom_id res chain seq x y z
N VAL A 1 -1.17 0.30 -0.19
CA VAL A 1 -1.60 -0.27 1.11
C VAL A 1 -0.40 -0.55 2.01
N ALA A 2 0.63 -1.26 1.54
CA ALA A 2 1.84 -1.43 2.34
C ALA A 2 2.65 -0.13 2.55
N GLU A 3 2.90 0.60 1.46
CA GLU A 3 3.61 1.90 1.47
C GLU A 3 2.86 3.04 2.20
N THR A 4 1.59 2.83 2.57
CA THR A 4 0.77 3.83 3.27
C THR A 4 0.79 3.68 4.79
N ASN A 5 1.51 2.69 5.35
CA ASN A 5 1.59 2.40 6.80
C ASN A 5 0.22 2.44 7.50
N ARG A 6 -0.84 2.01 6.78
CA ARG A 6 -2.25 2.08 7.21
C ARG A 6 -2.97 0.73 7.06
N ALA A 7 -3.89 0.46 8.01
CA ALA A 7 -4.41 -0.88 8.28
C ALA A 7 -4.84 -1.56 6.98
N PRO A 8 -4.38 -2.79 6.68
CA PRO A 8 -3.92 -3.82 7.61
C PRO A 8 -2.41 -3.91 7.88
N MET A 9 -1.55 -2.96 7.46
CA MET A 9 -0.13 -3.06 7.80
C MET A 9 0.53 -1.77 8.31
N ASP A 10 0.41 -1.63 9.63
CA ASP A 10 0.72 -0.46 10.44
C ASP A 10 1.89 -0.79 11.36
N LEU A 11 3.05 -1.14 10.78
CA LEU A 11 4.27 -1.49 11.53
C LEU A 11 4.65 -0.47 12.63
N PRO A 12 4.68 0.86 12.36
CA PRO A 12 5.10 1.85 13.35
C PRO A 12 4.06 2.09 14.46
N GLU A 13 2.79 1.77 14.21
CA GLU A 13 1.69 1.90 15.18
C GLU A 13 1.47 0.60 15.98
N ALA A 14 2.00 -0.53 15.48
CA ALA A 14 1.89 -1.84 16.12
C ALA A 14 3.09 -2.21 17.02
N GLU A 15 4.28 -1.62 16.84
CA GLU A 15 5.40 -1.77 17.80
C GLU A 15 5.29 -0.83 19.02
N SER A 16 4.25 0.02 19.05
CA SER A 16 3.98 0.99 20.11
C SER A 16 2.74 0.62 20.96
N GLU A 17 2.45 -0.67 21.11
CA GLU A 17 1.30 -1.20 21.87
C GLU A 17 1.26 -0.87 23.39
N LEU A 18 2.07 0.09 23.87
CA LEU A 18 1.90 0.73 25.20
C LEU A 18 1.75 2.25 25.21
N VAL A 19 2.09 3.01 24.16
CA VAL A 19 1.81 4.45 24.05
C VAL A 19 1.84 4.82 22.57
N ALA A 20 0.74 5.35 22.02
CA ALA A 20 0.71 5.87 20.65
C ALA A 20 1.75 7.00 20.49
N GLY A 21 2.93 6.68 19.94
CA GLY A 21 4.11 7.57 19.97
C GLY A 21 3.83 8.95 19.38
N PHE A 22 3.18 9.01 18.22
CA PHE A 22 2.82 10.27 17.56
C PHE A 22 1.74 11.08 18.31
N MET A 23 0.98 10.46 19.22
CA MET A 23 0.04 11.15 20.11
C MET A 23 0.74 11.77 21.33
N THR A 24 1.92 11.29 21.71
CA THR A 24 2.69 11.78 22.87
C THR A 24 3.93 12.59 22.50
N GLU A 25 4.47 12.43 21.29
CA GLU A 25 5.70 13.08 20.84
C GLU A 25 5.44 14.38 20.07
N PHE A 26 4.32 14.45 19.34
CA PHE A 26 3.97 15.62 18.54
C PHE A 26 2.84 16.43 19.18
N SER A 27 3.02 17.76 19.22
CA SER A 27 2.01 18.70 19.67
C SER A 27 1.67 19.70 18.57
N ALA A 28 0.42 20.17 18.57
CA ALA A 28 -0.12 21.23 17.72
C ALA A 28 0.18 21.08 16.22
N ILE A 29 1.15 21.82 15.68
CA ILE A 29 1.38 21.92 14.23
C ILE A 29 2.05 20.65 13.65
N GLY A 30 2.93 20.01 14.42
CA GLY A 30 3.64 18.80 13.99
C GLY A 30 2.68 17.63 13.80
N PHE A 31 1.66 17.56 14.66
CA PHE A 31 0.57 16.60 14.55
C PHE A 31 -0.22 16.80 13.25
N VAL A 32 -0.57 18.05 12.90
CA VAL A 32 -1.31 18.35 11.67
C VAL A 32 -0.52 17.96 10.42
N TYR A 33 0.78 18.28 10.36
CA TYR A 33 1.60 17.92 9.21
C TYR A 33 1.80 16.42 9.07
N PHE A 34 1.87 15.68 10.18
CA PHE A 34 1.93 14.22 10.17
C PHE A 34 0.69 13.61 9.51
N PHE A 35 -0.52 14.03 9.94
CA PHE A 35 -1.76 13.56 9.29
C PHE A 35 -1.87 14.02 7.84
N LEU A 36 -1.52 15.27 7.54
CA LEU A 36 -1.56 15.79 6.17
C LEU A 36 -0.64 14.99 5.24
N ALA A 37 0.58 14.69 5.69
CA ALA A 37 1.54 13.89 4.92
C ALA A 37 1.03 12.48 4.66
N GLU A 38 0.41 11.85 5.66
CA GLU A 38 -0.16 10.53 5.53
C GLU A 38 -1.34 10.48 4.54
N TYR A 39 -2.29 11.42 4.65
CA TYR A 39 -3.40 11.53 3.69
C TYR A 39 -2.92 11.86 2.27
N THR A 40 -1.85 12.66 2.15
CA THR A 40 -1.24 12.98 0.84
C THR A 40 -0.59 11.74 0.23
N ASN A 41 0.08 10.91 1.04
CA ASN A 41 0.69 9.66 0.58
C ASN A 41 -0.37 8.66 0.09
N ILE A 42 -1.49 8.55 0.81
CA ILE A 42 -2.65 7.73 0.42
C ILE A 42 -3.18 8.15 -0.96
N LEU A 43 -3.37 9.45 -1.20
CA LEU A 43 -3.82 9.97 -2.49
C LEU A 43 -2.80 9.73 -3.61
N THR A 44 -1.52 9.91 -3.31
CA THR A 44 -0.43 9.77 -4.30
C THR A 44 -0.30 8.32 -4.78
N ILE A 45 -0.24 7.36 -3.85
CA ILE A 45 -0.10 5.93 -4.19
C ILE A 45 -1.32 5.43 -4.97
N SER A 46 -2.51 5.90 -4.60
CA SER A 46 -3.75 5.52 -5.30
C SER A 46 -3.79 6.02 -6.74
N THR A 47 -3.35 7.26 -6.93
CA THR A 47 -3.29 7.89 -8.25
C THR A 47 -2.25 7.19 -9.13
N LEU A 48 -1.07 6.86 -8.59
CA LEU A 48 -0.03 6.14 -9.33
C LEU A 48 -0.49 4.74 -9.76
N PHE A 49 -1.09 3.97 -8.86
CA PHE A 49 -1.61 2.63 -9.19
C PHE A 49 -2.62 2.70 -10.35
N PHE A 50 -3.56 3.64 -10.28
CA PHE A 50 -4.56 3.77 -11.32
C PHE A 50 -3.98 4.19 -12.67
N ILE A 51 -3.03 5.13 -12.69
CA ILE A 51 -2.35 5.55 -13.93
C ILE A 51 -1.65 4.36 -14.60
N PHE A 52 -0.96 3.51 -13.82
CA PHE A 52 -0.23 2.36 -14.37
C PHE A 52 -1.15 1.24 -14.88
N PHE A 53 -2.29 0.98 -14.24
CA PHE A 53 -3.13 -0.17 -14.57
C PHE A 53 -4.37 0.17 -15.43
N PHE A 54 -4.94 1.36 -15.28
CA PHE A 54 -6.25 1.70 -15.87
C PHE A 54 -6.24 3.03 -16.68
N GLY A 55 -5.13 3.77 -16.71
CA GLY A 55 -5.00 5.04 -17.45
C GLY A 55 -5.50 6.27 -16.67
N ILE A 56 -5.73 7.41 -17.33
CA ILE A 56 -6.10 8.69 -16.65
C ILE A 56 -7.62 8.85 -16.47
N SER A 57 -8.44 8.11 -17.22
CA SER A 57 -9.86 8.40 -17.41
C SER A 57 -10.78 8.04 -16.25
N MET A 58 -10.37 7.20 -15.28
CA MET A 58 -11.21 6.83 -14.12
C MET A 58 -10.59 7.23 -12.77
N ALA A 59 -10.21 8.49 -12.64
CA ALA A 59 -9.70 9.06 -11.39
C ALA A 59 -10.77 9.20 -10.27
N ILE A 60 -12.06 9.15 -10.59
CA ILE A 60 -13.17 9.41 -9.65
C ILE A 60 -13.50 8.21 -8.71
N PRO A 61 -13.51 6.93 -9.15
CA PRO A 61 -13.73 5.80 -8.25
C PRO A 61 -12.59 5.49 -7.25
N ILE A 62 -11.47 6.24 -7.29
CA ILE A 62 -10.25 5.96 -6.52
C ILE A 62 -10.46 5.98 -5.00
N VAL A 63 -11.20 6.98 -4.49
CA VAL A 63 -11.44 7.14 -3.05
C VAL A 63 -12.40 6.06 -2.54
N PHE A 64 -13.39 5.70 -3.36
CA PHE A 64 -14.35 4.65 -3.04
C PHE A 64 -13.68 3.27 -2.97
N PHE A 65 -12.79 2.95 -3.92
CA PHE A 65 -12.04 1.70 -3.91
C PHE A 65 -11.11 1.58 -2.69
N MET A 66 -10.48 2.67 -2.26
CA MET A 66 -9.67 2.68 -1.04
C MET A 66 -10.49 2.46 0.25
N ILE A 67 -11.65 3.11 0.37
CA ILE A 67 -12.55 2.92 1.51
C ILE A 67 -13.03 1.46 1.55
N TRP A 68 -13.29 0.87 0.38
CA TRP A 68 -13.73 -0.52 0.28
C TRP A 68 -12.62 -1.53 0.62
N ILE A 69 -11.38 -1.29 0.21
CA ILE A 69 -10.21 -2.10 0.60
C ILE A 69 -10.04 -2.07 2.14
N ARG A 70 -10.20 -0.89 2.76
CA ARG A 70 -10.16 -0.74 4.22
C ARG A 70 -11.29 -1.49 4.91
N ALA A 71 -12.48 -1.55 4.31
CA ALA A 71 -13.63 -2.28 4.85
C ALA A 71 -13.53 -3.81 4.68
N SER A 72 -12.79 -4.29 3.67
CA SER A 72 -12.77 -5.70 3.30
C SER A 72 -11.61 -6.50 3.94
N LEU A 73 -10.57 -5.83 4.44
CA LEU A 73 -9.37 -6.50 4.96
C LEU A 73 -9.34 -6.45 6.50
N ALA A 74 -9.37 -7.64 7.11
CA ALA A 74 -9.09 -7.82 8.53
C ALA A 74 -7.59 -7.57 8.80
N ARG A 75 -7.27 -6.98 9.97
CA ARG A 75 -5.90 -6.66 10.38
C ARG A 75 -4.99 -7.90 10.31
N LEU A 76 -3.82 -7.80 9.67
CA LEU A 76 -2.84 -8.87 9.56
C LEU A 76 -1.69 -8.67 10.55
N ARG A 77 -1.22 -9.75 11.19
CA ARG A 77 -0.07 -9.71 12.09
C ARG A 77 1.24 -9.62 11.30
N PHE A 78 2.27 -8.97 11.87
CA PHE A 78 3.59 -8.79 11.26
C PHE A 78 4.17 -10.07 10.63
N ASP A 79 4.10 -11.18 11.37
CA ASP A 79 4.64 -12.47 10.93
C ASP A 79 3.94 -13.01 9.68
N GLN A 80 2.63 -12.80 9.57
CA GLN A 80 1.83 -13.22 8.42
C GLN A 80 2.13 -12.37 7.20
N LEU A 81 2.44 -11.10 7.44
CA LEU A 81 2.80 -10.17 6.38
C LEU A 81 4.18 -10.46 5.79
N LEU A 82 5.16 -10.73 6.64
CA LEU A 82 6.50 -11.09 6.18
C LEU A 82 6.42 -12.37 5.35
N THR A 83 5.64 -13.35 5.81
CA THR A 83 5.40 -14.60 5.06
C THR A 83 4.70 -14.36 3.72
N LEU A 84 3.72 -13.45 3.65
CA LEU A 84 3.06 -13.07 2.40
C LEU A 84 4.04 -12.39 1.43
N GLY A 85 4.79 -11.39 1.91
CA GLY A 85 5.73 -10.62 1.10
C GLY A 85 6.85 -11.49 0.53
N TRP A 86 7.49 -12.27 1.40
CA TRP A 86 8.67 -13.06 1.04
C TRP A 86 8.34 -14.39 0.36
N SER A 87 7.29 -15.08 0.79
CA SER A 87 6.99 -16.42 0.26
C SER A 87 6.03 -16.41 -0.92
N HIS A 88 5.24 -15.34 -1.13
CA HIS A 88 4.21 -15.32 -2.17
C HIS A 88 4.38 -14.17 -3.15
N ILE A 89 4.50 -12.93 -2.67
CA ILE A 89 4.55 -11.75 -3.55
C ILE A 89 5.85 -11.67 -4.35
N LEU A 90 7.01 -11.82 -3.69
CA LEU A 90 8.32 -11.76 -4.33
C LEU A 90 8.57 -12.84 -5.40
N PRO A 91 8.32 -14.14 -5.17
CA PRO A 91 8.53 -15.14 -6.21
C PRO A 91 7.57 -14.95 -7.39
N PHE A 92 6.35 -14.48 -7.16
CA PHE A 92 5.38 -14.23 -8.21
C PHE A 92 5.81 -13.07 -9.13
N THR A 93 6.32 -11.97 -8.59
CA THR A 93 6.78 -10.83 -9.40
C THR A 93 8.02 -11.18 -10.22
N ILE A 94 8.97 -11.92 -9.64
CA ILE A 94 10.16 -12.39 -10.36
C ILE A 94 9.77 -13.35 -11.49
N ALA A 95 8.85 -14.29 -11.23
CA ALA A 95 8.34 -15.20 -12.24
C ALA A 95 7.66 -14.45 -13.40
N TYR A 96 6.84 -13.43 -13.09
CA TYR A 96 6.18 -12.61 -14.11
C TYR A 96 7.17 -11.86 -14.99
N ILE A 97 8.18 -11.21 -14.40
CA ILE A 97 9.23 -10.47 -15.14
C ILE A 97 10.03 -11.40 -16.04
N LEU A 98 10.31 -12.63 -15.61
CA LEU A 98 11.04 -13.61 -16.41
C LEU A 98 10.17 -14.21 -17.53
N PHE A 99 8.87 -14.33 -17.33
CA PHE A 99 7.93 -14.92 -18.29
C PHE A 99 7.50 -13.97 -19.42
N LEU A 100 7.28 -12.70 -19.10
CA LEU A 100 6.76 -11.68 -20.04
C LEU A 100 7.61 -11.51 -21.33
N PRO A 101 8.95 -11.35 -21.26
CA PRO A 101 9.76 -11.07 -22.45
C PRO A 101 9.79 -12.24 -23.46
N PRO A 102 10.01 -13.51 -23.05
CA PRO A 102 9.91 -14.65 -23.97
C PRO A 102 8.53 -14.78 -24.62
N PHE A 103 7.46 -14.54 -23.86
CA PHE A 103 6.09 -14.61 -24.36
C PHE A 103 5.84 -13.56 -25.46
N LEU A 104 6.26 -12.31 -25.23
CA LEU A 104 6.14 -11.25 -26.22
C LEU A 104 6.99 -11.49 -27.47
N TYR A 105 8.19 -12.05 -27.30
CA TYR A 105 9.06 -12.41 -28.43
C TYR A 105 8.40 -13.45 -29.35
N VAL A 106 7.80 -14.50 -28.77
CA VAL A 106 7.08 -15.55 -29.54
C VAL A 106 5.83 -15.00 -30.22
N CYS A 107 5.07 -14.12 -29.57
CA CYS A 107 3.88 -13.49 -30.19
C CYS A 107 4.23 -12.47 -31.29
N SER A 108 5.43 -11.89 -31.26
CA SER A 108 5.89 -10.93 -32.27
C SER A 108 6.45 -11.60 -33.54
N GLN A 109 6.60 -12.93 -33.53
CA GLN A 109 7.20 -13.72 -34.61
C GLN A 109 6.12 -14.51 -35.35
#